data_AF-A0A544Y184-F1
#
_entry.id   AF-A0A544Y184-F1
#
_cell.length_a   1.000
_cell.length_b   1.000
_cell.length_c   1.000
_cell.angle_alpha   90.00
_cell.angle_beta   90.00
_cell.angle_gamma   90.00
#
_symmetry.space_group_name_H-M   'P 1'
#
loop_
_entity.id
_entity.type
_entity.pdbx_description
1 polymer ?
#
loop_
_entity_poly.entity_id
_entity_poly.type
_entity_poly.pdbx_seq_one_letter_code
_entity_poly.pdbx_strand_id
1 'polypeptide(L)' 'MITPPKDAVRPLPIDLIESPTGLLYLIPYAPLTLGDCEALSAILAARVTAMRQPRSQIPQNRPLEE' A
#
# COMPACT_ATOMS: atom_id res chain seq x y z
N MET A 1 4.65 12.17 -10.52
CA MET A 1 5.36 10.86 -10.59
C MET A 1 5.72 10.50 -9.17
N ILE A 2 5.11 9.46 -8.60
CA ILE A 2 5.38 9.02 -7.23
C ILE A 2 6.54 8.03 -7.36
N THR A 3 7.75 8.45 -7.04
CA THR A 3 8.91 7.55 -7.04
C THR A 3 8.73 6.51 -5.93
N PRO A 4 8.79 5.20 -6.23
CA PRO A 4 8.77 4.18 -5.18
C PRO A 4 10.01 4.39 -4.29
N PRO A 5 9.87 4.32 -2.97
CA PRO A 5 10.99 4.52 -2.06
C PRO A 5 12.09 3.51 -2.39
N LYS A 6 13.30 4.02 -2.64
CA LYS A 6 14.49 3.26 -3.07
C LYS A 6 15.00 2.27 -2.01
N ASP A 7 14.42 2.31 -0.80
CA ASP A 7 14.61 1.36 0.30
C ASP A 7 13.75 0.09 0.21
N ALA A 8 12.83 -0.01 -0.76
CA ALA A 8 11.90 -1.13 -0.90
C ALA A 8 12.52 -2.45 -1.41
N VAL A 9 13.85 -2.59 -1.41
CA VAL A 9 14.53 -3.79 -1.95
C VAL A 9 14.90 -4.79 -0.86
N ARG A 10 14.88 -4.41 0.42
CA ARG A 10 15.10 -5.39 1.49
C ARG A 10 13.77 -6.09 1.80
N PRO A 11 13.66 -7.41 1.57
CA PRO A 11 12.48 -8.14 1.96
C PRO A 11 12.35 -8.05 3.49
N LEU A 12 11.24 -7.48 3.95
CA LEU A 12 10.90 -7.49 5.37
C LEU A 12 10.64 -8.94 5.81
N PRO A 13 10.98 -9.32 7.06
CA PRO A 13 10.77 -10.66 7.59
C PRO A 13 9.29 -10.98 7.89
N ILE A 14 8.37 -10.44 7.08
CA ILE A 14 6.93 -10.55 7.20
C ILE A 14 6.28 -10.72 5.82
N ASP A 15 5.23 -11.53 5.74
CA ASP A 15 4.30 -11.50 4.62
C ASP A 15 3.13 -10.56 4.92
N LEU A 16 2.73 -9.79 3.91
CA LEU A 16 1.58 -8.89 3.93
C LEU A 16 0.49 -9.47 3.04
N ILE A 17 -0.62 -9.92 3.63
CA ILE A 17 -1.72 -10.56 2.91
C ILE A 17 -2.97 -9.67 3.00
N GLU A 18 -3.43 -9.21 1.85
CA GLU A 18 -4.69 -8.46 1.72
C GLU A 18 -5.85 -9.43 1.57
N SER A 19 -6.85 -9.31 2.45
CA SER A 19 -8.04 -10.13 2.39
C SER A 19 -9.12 -9.49 1.52
N PRO A 20 -10.03 -10.29 0.95
CA PRO A 20 -11.22 -9.78 0.25
C PRO A 20 -12.13 -8.94 1.14
N THR A 21 -12.03 -9.09 2.47
CA THR A 21 -12.78 -8.32 3.46
C THR A 21 -12.14 -6.96 3.77
N GLY A 22 -11.01 -6.62 3.12
CA GLY A 22 -10.28 -5.38 3.34
C GLY A 22 -9.39 -5.39 4.60
N LEU A 23 -9.18 -6.56 5.20
CA LEU A 23 -8.24 -6.73 6.31
C LEU A 23 -6.84 -6.98 5.75
N LEU A 24 -5.84 -6.41 6.42
CA LEU A 24 -4.44 -6.67 6.13
C LEU A 24 -3.86 -7.58 7.22
N TYR A 25 -3.44 -8.77 6.83
CA TYR A 25 -2.78 -9.74 7.71
C TYR A 25 -1.27 -9.60 7.60
N LEU A 26 -0.59 -9.58 8.75
CA LEU A 26 0.86 -9.59 8.85
C LEU A 26 1.31 -10.94 9.42
N ILE A 27 2.16 -11.67 8.67
CA ILE A 27 2.69 -12.97 9.08
C ILE A 27 4.21 -12.86 9.23
N PRO A 28 4.73 -12.69 10.46
CA PRO A 28 6.17 -12.67 10.71
C PRO A 28 6.78 -14.07 10.59
N TYR A 29 7.93 -14.17 9.93
CA TYR A 29 8.71 -15.41 9.83
C TYR A 29 10.09 -15.31 10.51
N ALA A 30 10.46 -14.11 10.99
CA ALA A 30 11.58 -13.90 11.89
C ALA A 30 11.30 -12.73 12.85
N PRO A 31 12.06 -12.57 13.95
CA PRO A 31 11.96 -11.41 14.81
C PRO A 31 12.20 -10.11 14.03
N LEU A 32 11.36 -9.12 14.27
CA LEU A 32 11.49 -7.79 13.66
C LEU A 32 12.57 -6.98 14.39
N THR A 33 13.50 -6.42 13.63
CA THR A 33 14.41 -5.40 14.14
C THR A 33 13.74 -4.03 14.13
N LEU A 34 14.33 -3.04 14.81
CA LEU A 34 13.84 -1.67 14.78
C LEU A 34 13.75 -1.12 13.34
N GLY A 35 14.76 -1.41 12.51
CA GLY A 35 14.76 -0.99 11.10
C GLY A 35 13.65 -1.65 10.28
N ASP A 36 13.29 -2.90 10.60
CA ASP A 36 12.18 -3.59 9.94
C ASP A 36 10.84 -2.96 10.33
N CYS A 37 10.69 -2.54 11.59
CA CYS A 37 9.50 -1.82 12.06
C CYS A 37 9.35 -0.46 11.37
N GLU A 38 10.43 0.28 11.19
CA GLU A 38 10.43 1.56 10.46
C GLU A 38 9.99 1.37 9.00
N ALA A 39 10.60 0.42 8.31
CA ALA A 39 10.23 0.09 6.93
C ALA A 39 8.77 -0.40 6.82
N LEU A 40 8.31 -1.22 7.76
CA LEU A 40 6.91 -1.66 7.81
C LEU A 40 5.96 -0.48 8.01
N SER A 41 6.29 0.46 8.89
CA SER A 41 5.47 1.65 9.14
C SER A 41 5.30 2.52 7.88
N ALA A 42 6.37 2.66 7.08
CA ALA A 42 6.33 3.39 5.83
C ALA A 42 5.43 2.71 4.79
N ILE A 43 5.48 1.38 4.69
CA ILE A 43 4.62 0.59 3.80
C ILE A 43 3.14 0.76 4.20
N LEU A 44 2.82 0.66 5.49
CA LEU A 44 1.45 0.83 5.99
C LEU A 44 0.93 2.25 5.74
N ALA A 45 1.75 3.29 5.97
CA ALA A 45 1.37 4.67 5.70
C ALA A 45 1.09 4.92 4.21
N ALA A 46 1.92 4.37 3.31
CA ALA A 46 1.71 4.45 1.87
C ALA A 46 0.41 3.74 1.45
N ARG A 47 0.13 2.56 2.01
CA ARG A 47 -1.12 1.81 1.79
C ARG A 47 -2.35 2.59 2.26
N VAL A 48 -2.33 3.16 3.47
CA VAL A 48 -3.42 3.99 3.98
C VAL A 48 -3.67 5.19 3.05
N THR A 49 -2.61 5.81 2.54
CA THR A 49 -2.72 6.92 1.59
C THR A 49 -3.35 6.47 0.27
N ALA A 50 -2.96 5.30 -0.25
CA ALA A 50 -3.54 4.72 -1.46
C ALA A 50 -5.02 4.31 -1.27
N MET A 51 -5.40 3.78 -0.11
CA MET A 51 -6.79 3.43 0.21
C MET A 51 -7.65 4.68 0.46
N ARG A 52 -7.07 5.74 1.01
CA ARG A 52 -7.77 7.01 1.27
C ARG A 52 -7.96 7.86 0.04
N GLN A 53 -7.25 7.62 -1.07
CA GLN A 53 -7.58 8.24 -2.34
C GLN A 53 -8.92 7.66 -2.79
N PRO A 54 -10.04 8.38 -2.59
CA PRO A 54 -11.28 7.96 -3.19
C PRO A 54 -11.04 8.05 -4.68
N ARG A 55 -11.68 7.15 -5.42
CA ARG A 55 -11.86 7.16 -6.86
C ARG A 55 -12.22 8.57 -7.39
N SER A 56 -11.24 9.47 -7.54
CA SER A 56 -11.31 10.67 -8.38
C SER A 56 -11.06 10.31 -9.85
N GLN A 57 -11.52 9.12 -10.26
CA GLN A 57 -11.89 8.87 -11.65
C GLN A 57 -13.39 9.08 -11.74
N ILE A 58 -13.75 10.34 -11.89
CA ILE A 58 -15.01 10.75 -12.51
C ILE A 58 -15.04 10.08 -13.89
N PRO A 59 -16.12 9.36 -14.27
CA PRO A 59 -16.28 8.90 -15.64
C PRO A 59 -16.47 10.13 -16.53
N GLN A 60 -15.53 10.41 -17.43
CA GLN A 60 -15.79 11.33 -18.54
C GLN A 60 -16.66 10.61 -19.58
N ASN A 61 -17.90 10.30 -19.22
CA ASN A 61 -18.96 10.13 -20.20
C ASN A 61 -19.36 11.55 -20.63
N ARG A 62 -18.73 12.08 -21.68
CA ARG A 62 -19.36 13.16 -22.45
C ARG A 62 -20.46 12.52 -23.28
N PRO A 63 -21.72 12.98 -23.19
CA PRO A 63 -22.70 12.65 -24.22
C PRO A 63 -22.26 13.30 -25.53
N LEU A 64 -22.42 12.57 -26.64
CA LEU A 64 -22.45 13.13 -27.98
C LEU A 64 -23.56 14.19 -27.99
N GLU A 65 -23.19 15.47 -28.03
CA GLU A 65 -24.11 16.51 -28.48
C GLU A 65 -23.95 16.69 -29.99
N GLU A 66 -25.12 16.93 -30.57
CA GLU A 66 -25.60 16.83 -31.96
C GLU A 66 -24.94 17.79 -32.96
#